data_AF-A0A7Y4R3S9-F1
#
_entry.id   AF-A0A7Y4R3S9-F1
#
_cell.length_a   1.000
_cell.length_b   1.000
_cell.length_c   1.000
_cell.angle_alpha   90.00
_cell.angle_beta   90.00
_cell.angle_gamma   90.00
#
_symmetry.space_group_name_H-M   'P 1'
#
loop_
_entity.id
_entity.type
_entity.pdbx_description
1 polymer ?
#
loop_
_entity_poly.entity_id
_entity_poly.type
_entity_poly.pdbx_seq_one_letter_code
_entity_poly.pdbx_strand_id
1 'polypeptide(L)' 'MLDIPNLHLPIAAVILTQLNDLSPNRKHEVLEGQTEEDFVSDRVDIFLEELDSALLASYGEMGAKEIALKACLDGITDE' A
#
# COMPACT_ATOMS: atom_id res chain seq x y z
N MET A 1 4.93 7.10 21.30
CA MET A 1 4.45 7.09 19.90
C MET A 1 3.09 6.43 19.94
N LEU A 2 2.06 7.00 19.32
CA LEU A 2 0.83 6.25 19.12
C LEU A 2 1.16 5.20 18.06
N ASP A 3 1.41 3.95 18.47
CA ASP A 3 1.49 2.81 17.57
C ASP A 3 0.08 2.55 17.04
N ILE A 4 -0.30 3.32 16.02
CA ILE A 4 -1.50 3.05 15.25
C ILE A 4 -1.16 1.83 14.39
N PRO A 5 -1.86 0.68 14.56
CA PRO A 5 -1.59 -0.47 13.73
C PRO A 5 -1.84 -0.12 12.26
N ASN A 6 -1.01 -0.65 11.35
CA ASN A 6 -1.04 -0.32 9.92
C ASN A 6 -2.45 -0.39 9.30
N LEU A 7 -3.26 -1.37 9.70
CA LEU A 7 -4.64 -1.56 9.25
C LEU A 7 -5.60 -0.40 9.60
N HIS A 8 -5.24 0.46 10.56
CA HIS A 8 -6.04 1.62 10.94
C HIS A 8 -5.66 2.89 10.18
N LEU A 9 -4.63 2.86 9.34
CA LEU A 9 -4.26 4.00 8.51
C LEU A 9 -5.20 4.14 7.31
N PRO A 10 -5.55 5.37 6.88
CA PRO A 10 -6.46 5.58 5.73
C PRO A 10 -6.00 4.89 4.45
N ILE A 11 -4.68 4.73 4.26
CA ILE A 11 -4.11 4.06 3.10
C ILE A 11 -4.42 2.56 3.08
N ALA A 12 -4.59 1.91 4.24
CA ALA A 12 -4.99 0.50 4.31
C ALA A 12 -6.35 0.26 3.66
N ALA A 13 -7.30 1.20 3.82
CA ALA A 13 -8.60 1.12 3.16
C ALA A 13 -8.49 1.23 1.63
N VAL A 14 -7.58 2.08 1.13
CA VAL A 14 -7.33 2.22 -0.32
C VAL A 14 -6.75 0.93 -0.89
N ILE A 15 -5.71 0.37 -0.24
CA ILE A 15 -5.09 -0.89 -0.65
C ILE A 15 -6.12 -2.02 -0.64
N LEU A 16 -6.94 -2.10 0.42
CA LEU A 16 -7.99 -3.11 0.54
C LEU A 16 -9.05 -2.98 -0.56
N THR A 17 -9.45 -1.77 -0.94
CA THR A 17 -10.36 -1.54 -2.06
C THR A 17 -9.74 -2.05 -3.37
N GLN A 18 -8.51 -1.67 -3.68
CA GLN A 18 -7.83 -2.12 -4.91
C GLN A 18 -7.66 -3.64 -4.95
N LEU A 19 -7.31 -4.26 -3.81
CA LEU A 19 -7.19 -5.70 -3.68
C LEU A 19 -8.53 -6.43 -3.89
N ASN A 20 -9.64 -5.83 -3.44
CA ASN A 20 -10.99 -6.40 -3.59
C ASN A 20 -11.58 -6.20 -4.99
N ASP A 21 -11.08 -5.21 -5.74
CA ASP A 21 -11.47 -4.99 -7.14
C ASP A 21 -10.82 -6.03 -8.09
N LEU A 22 -9.82 -6.77 -7.62
CA LEU A 22 -9.22 -7.88 -8.36
C LEU A 22 -10.18 -9.06 -8.53
N SER A 23 -10.04 -9.76 -9.66
CA SER A 23 -10.68 -11.07 -9.83
C SER A 23 -10.15 -12.08 -8.80
N PRO A 24 -10.93 -13.09 -8.37
CA PRO A 24 -10.50 -14.05 -7.34
C PRO A 24 -9.18 -14.77 -7.64
N ASN A 25 -8.93 -15.10 -8.92
CA ASN A 25 -7.68 -15.73 -9.34
C ASN A 25 -6.50 -14.77 -9.16
N ARG A 26 -6.66 -13.52 -9.59
CA ARG A 26 -5.63 -12.48 -9.47
C ARG A 26 -5.36 -12.12 -8.01
N LYS A 27 -6.41 -12.02 -7.20
CA LYS A 27 -6.29 -11.81 -5.75
C LYS A 27 -5.50 -12.95 -5.09
N HIS A 28 -5.78 -14.21 -5.46
CA HIS A 28 -5.02 -15.35 -4.96
C HIS A 28 -3.54 -15.29 -5.39
N GLU A 29 -3.25 -14.92 -6.63
CA GLU A 29 -1.87 -14.74 -7.12
C GLU A 29 -1.15 -13.65 -6.32
N VAL A 30 -1.76 -12.48 -6.17
CA VAL A 30 -1.17 -11.31 -5.49
C VAL A 30 -0.95 -11.56 -3.99
N LEU A 31 -1.83 -12.31 -3.34
CA LEU A 31 -1.67 -12.67 -1.93
C LEU A 31 -0.54 -13.68 -1.72
N GLU A 32 -0.12 -14.45 -2.74
CA GLU A 32 0.98 -15.44 -2.63
C GLU A 32 0.88 -16.40 -1.42
N GLY A 33 -0.34 -16.67 -0.95
CA GLY A 33 -0.60 -17.54 0.21
C GLY A 33 -0.58 -16.86 1.57
N GLN A 34 -0.42 -15.53 1.64
CA GLN A 34 -0.58 -14.73 2.86
C GLN A 34 -2.04 -14.32 3.09
N THR A 35 -2.36 -13.85 4.31
CA THR A 35 -3.69 -13.32 4.62
C THR A 35 -3.88 -11.92 4.03
N GLU A 36 -5.12 -11.49 3.83
CA GLU A 36 -5.40 -10.11 3.37
C GLU A 36 -4.88 -9.06 4.37
N GLU A 37 -4.94 -9.36 5.66
CA GLU A 37 -4.46 -8.45 6.71
C GLU A 37 -2.93 -8.29 6.66
N ASP A 38 -2.20 -9.41 6.53
CA ASP A 38 -0.74 -9.38 6.40
C ASP A 38 -0.32 -8.65 5.14
N PHE A 39 -0.95 -8.95 4.00
CA PHE A 39 -0.68 -8.29 2.73
C PHE A 39 -0.91 -6.78 2.82
N VAL A 40 -2.07 -6.35 3.35
CA VAL A 40 -2.37 -4.93 3.49
C VAL A 40 -1.38 -4.27 4.44
N SER A 41 -0.99 -4.92 5.53
CA SER A 41 0.02 -4.39 6.46
C SER A 41 1.36 -4.16 5.75
N ASP A 42 1.85 -5.15 4.99
CA ASP A 42 3.12 -5.05 4.25
C ASP A 42 3.07 -3.91 3.21
N ARG A 43 1.93 -3.75 2.52
CA ARG A 43 1.76 -2.64 1.57
C ARG A 43 1.69 -1.27 2.25
N VAL A 44 1.12 -1.19 3.46
CA VAL A 44 1.13 0.04 4.26
C VAL A 44 2.56 0.40 4.68
N ASP A 45 3.38 -0.58 5.05
CA ASP A 45 4.79 -0.35 5.37
C ASP A 45 5.56 0.22 4.17
N ILE A 46 5.38 -0.36 2.98
CA ILE A 46 5.95 0.16 1.72
C ILE A 46 5.52 1.61 1.48
N PHE A 47 4.23 1.92 1.68
CA PHE A 47 3.75 3.29 1.52
C PHE A 47 4.47 4.27 2.46
N LEU A 48 4.65 3.91 3.73
CA LEU A 48 5.29 4.79 4.71
C LEU A 48 6.78 4.97 4.41
N GLU A 49 7.48 3.91 4.03
CA GLU A 49 8.90 3.93 3.67
C GLU A 49 9.16 4.81 2.44
N GLU A 50 8.36 4.65 1.39
CA GLU A 50 8.48 5.42 0.15
C GLU A 50 8.06 6.88 0.35
N LEU A 51 7.05 7.13 1.20
CA LEU A 51 6.65 8.48 1.56
C LEU A 51 7.77 9.22 2.29
N ASP A 52 8.39 8.59 3.28
CA ASP A 52 9.51 9.18 4.01
C ASP A 52 10.71 9.42 3.08
N SER A 53 11.05 8.43 2.25
CA SER A 53 12.13 8.52 1.27
C SER A 53 11.92 9.68 0.27
N ALA A 54 10.71 9.83 -0.27
CA ALA A 54 10.39 10.91 -1.20
C ALA A 54 10.39 12.29 -0.51
N LEU A 55 9.89 12.39 0.73
CA LEU A 55 9.99 13.63 1.51
C LEU A 55 11.45 14.02 1.79
N LEU A 56 12.30 13.06 2.15
CA LEU A 56 13.74 13.27 2.32
C LEU A 56 14.44 13.71 1.02
N ALA A 57 13.98 13.22 -0.12
CA ALA A 57 14.42 13.65 -1.44
C ALA A 57 13.86 15.02 -1.89
N SER A 58 13.22 15.77 -0.97
CA SER A 58 12.66 17.11 -1.23
C SER A 58 11.51 17.15 -2.25
N TYR A 59 10.84 16.01 -2.49
CA TYR A 59 9.55 16.05 -3.17
C TYR A 59 8.53 16.76 -2.29
N GLY A 60 7.63 17.53 -2.92
CA GLY A 60 6.48 18.09 -2.21
C GLY A 60 5.57 17.00 -1.68
N GLU A 61 4.81 17.28 -0.62
CA GLU A 61 3.92 16.30 0.04
C GLU A 61 3.01 15.55 -0.95
N MET A 62 2.46 16.25 -1.94
CA MET A 62 1.62 15.66 -2.97
C MET A 62 2.41 14.66 -3.84
N GLY A 63 3.59 15.05 -4.32
CA GLY A 63 4.43 14.18 -5.14
C GLY A 63 4.96 12.98 -4.36
N ALA A 64 5.32 13.16 -3.09
CA ALA A 64 5.75 12.08 -2.22
C ALA A 64 4.62 11.06 -1.98
N LYS A 65 3.39 11.53 -1.77
CA LYS A 65 2.19 10.68 -1.67
C LYS A 65 1.90 9.92 -2.97
N GLU A 66 2.07 10.55 -4.13
CA GLU A 66 1.89 9.88 -5.42
C GLU A 66 2.92 8.76 -5.65
N ILE A 67 4.18 9.01 -5.32
CA ILE A 67 5.26 8.00 -5.41
C ILE A 67 4.95 6.82 -4.49
N ALA A 68 4.66 7.10 -3.21
CA ALA A 68 4.34 6.09 -2.21
C ALA A 68 3.10 5.26 -2.59
N LEU A 69 2.05 5.92 -3.10
CA LEU A 69 0.82 5.25 -3.54
C LEU A 69 1.09 4.32 -4.72
N LYS A 70 1.91 4.75 -5.69
CA LYS A 70 2.29 3.91 -6.81
C LYS A 70 3.06 2.67 -6.34
N ALA A 71 4.01 2.84 -5.43
CA ALA A 71 4.82 1.74 -4.91
C ALA A 71 3.98 0.72 -4.12
N CYS A 72 3.09 1.18 -3.23
CA CYS A 72 2.30 0.26 -2.41
C CYS A 72 1.24 -0.51 -3.21
N LEU A 73 0.77 0.03 -4.33
CA LEU A 73 -0.20 -0.62 -5.22
C LEU A 73 0.45 -1.44 -6.35
N ASP A 74 1.79 -1.48 -6.41
CA ASP A 74 2.51 -2.20 -7.44
C ASP A 74 2.15 -3.69 -7.43
N GLY A 75 1.74 -4.20 -8.59
CA GLY A 75 1.25 -5.56 -8.78
C GLY A 75 -0.23 -5.80 -8.41
N ILE A 76 -0.94 -4.82 -7.82
CA ILE A 76 -2.39 -4.87 -7.57
C ILE A 76 -3.16 -4.22 -8.73
N THR A 77 -2.72 -3.04 -9.16
CA THR A 77 -3.27 -2.38 -10.34
C THR A 77 -2.46 -2.78 -11.57
N ASP A 78 -3.04 -3.57 -12.46
CA ASP A 78 -2.53 -3.74 -13.83
C ASP A 78 -2.74 -2.41 -14.58
N GLU A 79 -1.66 -1.81 -15.11
CA GLU A 79 -1.73 -0.67 -16.05
C GLU A 79 -2.46 -1.04 -17.36
#